data_AF-A0A935MVZ9-F1
#
_entry.id   AF-A0A935MVZ9-F1
#
_cell.length_a   1.000
_cell.length_b   1.000
_cell.length_c   1.000
_cell.angle_alpha   90.00
_cell.angle_beta   90.00
_cell.angle_gamma   90.00
#
_symmetry.space_group_name_H-M   'P 1'
#
loop_
_entity.id
_entity.type
_entity.pdbx_description
1 polymer ?
#
loop_
_entity_poly.entity_id
_entity_poly.type
_entity_poly.pdbx_seq_one_letter_code
_entity_poly.pdbx_strand_id
1 'polypeptide(L)'
;MLSIGLIGFVLFVIVFFLLKDVIFGIYSKNSPMLLEYYFYFIPFTLIVVFSTIFESYLIVQQKPLLPTFVREIWMRLLVMLGLTAIYFGFFTFSTFTDSIIIYYFLGLLILVIYVKREKILFLKPNFQITKSPHFKEMLVFAGFVIMGNASATIIVNLDSLMLSAYSGLGSAGIYAIAFFIAAVIEIPKRSISQVVIPIVSQANKEGHRKVKRIVSKTSLNQLIVGGLIFLGIWCNIEMFLNLFQTE
;
A
#
# COMPACT_ATOMS: atom_id res chain seq x y z
N MET A 1 -11.78 14.66 -11.49
CA MET A 1 -10.89 13.68 -10.81
C MET A 1 -9.52 14.28 -10.52
N LEU A 2 -8.77 14.76 -11.51
CA LEU A 2 -7.44 15.39 -11.28
C LEU A 2 -7.47 16.54 -10.26
N SER A 3 -8.45 17.45 -10.37
CA SER A 3 -8.60 18.58 -9.43
C SER A 3 -8.90 18.15 -8.00
N ILE A 4 -9.63 17.03 -7.81
CA ILE A 4 -9.90 16.47 -6.47
C ILE A 4 -8.63 15.89 -5.86
N GLY A 5 -7.82 15.21 -6.69
CA GLY A 5 -6.49 14.74 -6.30
C GLY A 5 -5.55 15.86 -5.85
N LEU A 6 -5.55 16.97 -6.59
CA LEU A 6 -4.79 18.17 -6.23
C LEU A 6 -5.26 18.77 -4.90
N ILE A 7 -6.57 18.88 -4.67
CA ILE A 7 -7.13 19.36 -3.39
C ILE A 7 -6.69 18.43 -2.24
N GLY A 8 -6.77 17.12 -2.42
CA GLY A 8 -6.30 16.14 -1.44
C GLY A 8 -4.81 16.25 -1.14
N PHE A 9 -3.98 16.48 -2.18
CA PHE A 9 -2.55 16.71 -2.02
C PHE A 9 -2.25 18.00 -1.26
N VAL A 10 -2.93 19.11 -1.58
CA VAL A 10 -2.76 20.37 -0.84
C VAL A 10 -3.15 20.20 0.63
N LEU A 11 -4.25 19.51 0.90
CA LEU A 11 -4.68 19.20 2.27
C LEU A 11 -3.62 18.35 2.99
N PHE A 12 -3.06 17.34 2.34
CA PHE A 12 -1.96 16.55 2.88
C PHE A 12 -0.75 17.42 3.23
N VAL A 13 -0.31 18.31 2.32
CA VAL A 13 0.84 19.19 2.57
C VAL A 13 0.60 20.10 3.78
N ILE A 14 -0.59 20.70 3.91
CA ILE A 14 -0.94 21.55 5.05
C ILE A 14 -0.85 20.78 6.36
N VAL A 15 -1.48 19.59 6.41
CA VAL A 15 -1.44 18.73 7.61
C VAL A 15 -0.02 18.27 7.90
N PHE A 16 0.75 17.92 6.87
CA PHE A 16 2.14 17.47 7.00
C PHE A 16 3.02 18.55 7.65
N PHE A 17 2.91 19.80 7.20
CA PHE A 17 3.63 20.93 7.81
C PHE A 17 3.18 21.23 9.24
N LEU A 18 1.87 21.15 9.54
CA LEU A 18 1.35 21.36 10.90
C LEU A 18 1.86 20.29 11.88
N LEU A 19 2.04 19.05 11.43
CA LEU A 19 2.54 17.96 12.26
C LEU A 19 4.07 17.87 12.32
N LYS A 20 4.79 18.78 11.65
CA LYS A 20 6.26 18.75 11.58
C LYS A 20 6.89 18.67 12.96
N ASP A 21 6.52 19.56 13.88
CA ASP A 21 7.15 19.62 15.20
C ASP A 21 6.89 18.35 16.04
N VAL A 22 5.70 17.75 15.88
CA VAL A 22 5.35 16.47 16.52
C VAL A 22 6.19 15.33 15.95
N ILE A 23 6.34 15.26 14.63
CA ILE A 23 7.14 14.22 13.95
C ILE A 23 8.63 14.38 14.32
N PHE A 24 9.16 15.60 14.30
CA PHE A 24 10.54 15.88 14.69
C PHE A 24 10.80 15.53 16.16
N GLY A 25 9.85 15.81 17.06
CA GLY A 25 9.94 15.45 18.47
C GLY A 25 10.00 13.93 18.70
N ILE A 26 9.22 13.15 17.95
CA ILE A 26 9.14 11.69 18.09
C ILE A 26 10.37 10.99 17.49
N TYR A 27 10.84 11.43 16.32
CA TYR A 27 11.87 10.72 15.55
C TYR A 27 13.30 11.24 15.75
N SER A 28 13.52 12.44 16.31
CA SER A 28 14.87 13.02 16.45
C SER A 28 15.85 12.20 17.29
N LYS A 29 15.33 11.44 18.27
CA LYS A 29 16.17 10.74 19.24
C LYS A 29 16.70 9.40 18.73
N ASN A 30 15.88 8.66 17.99
CA ASN A 30 16.18 7.28 17.59
C ASN A 30 16.32 7.09 16.07
N SER A 31 15.85 8.05 15.27
CA SER A 31 15.77 7.92 13.81
C SER A 31 16.08 9.24 13.08
N PRO A 32 17.26 9.86 13.30
CA PRO A 32 17.61 11.14 12.70
C PRO A 32 17.65 11.10 11.17
N MET A 33 17.99 9.95 10.57
CA MET A 33 17.96 9.77 9.10
C MET A 33 16.57 10.03 8.50
N LEU A 34 15.47 9.72 9.19
CA LEU A 34 14.13 10.02 8.67
C LEU A 34 13.87 11.53 8.58
N LEU A 35 14.53 12.33 9.42
CA LEU A 35 14.38 13.77 9.43
C LEU A 35 15.14 14.43 8.26
N GLU A 36 16.27 13.86 7.84
CA GLU A 36 17.00 14.31 6.65
C GLU A 36 16.15 14.17 5.38
N TYR A 37 15.41 13.07 5.27
CA TYR A 37 14.50 12.80 4.13
C TYR A 37 13.07 13.29 4.35
N TYR A 38 12.80 14.08 5.40
CA TYR A 38 11.44 14.53 5.70
C TYR A 38 10.78 15.27 4.52
N PHE A 39 11.54 16.11 3.82
CA PHE A 39 11.02 16.84 2.66
C PHE A 39 10.83 15.97 1.41
N TYR A 40 11.46 14.80 1.34
CA TYR A 40 11.32 13.86 0.22
C TYR A 40 9.92 13.23 0.16
N PHE A 41 9.21 13.17 1.29
CA PHE A 41 7.83 12.69 1.34
C PHE A 41 6.88 13.56 0.51
N ILE A 42 7.13 14.86 0.36
CA ILE A 42 6.25 15.76 -0.40
C ILE A 42 6.22 15.42 -1.90
N PRO A 43 7.35 15.41 -2.64
CA PRO A 43 7.35 15.03 -4.05
C PRO A 43 6.95 13.56 -4.24
N PHE A 44 7.32 12.68 -3.30
CA PHE A 44 6.92 11.28 -3.35
C PHE A 44 5.40 11.10 -3.27
N THR A 45 4.74 11.73 -2.29
CA THR A 45 3.27 11.68 -2.16
C THR A 45 2.57 12.27 -3.39
N LEU A 46 3.11 13.34 -3.98
CA LEU A 46 2.56 13.90 -5.22
C LEU A 46 2.55 12.83 -6.32
N ILE A 47 3.69 12.17 -6.56
CA ILE A 47 3.83 11.15 -7.60
C ILE A 47 2.88 9.98 -7.34
N VAL A 48 2.78 9.51 -6.10
CA VAL A 48 1.90 8.41 -5.72
C VAL A 48 0.43 8.78 -5.94
N VAL A 49 -0.02 9.95 -5.47
CA VAL A 49 -1.41 10.43 -5.65
C VAL A 49 -1.78 10.48 -7.13
N PHE A 50 -0.94 11.08 -7.97
CA PHE A 50 -1.20 11.11 -9.41
C PHE A 50 -1.17 9.72 -10.05
N SER A 51 -0.24 8.85 -9.65
CA SER A 51 -0.17 7.48 -10.16
C SER A 51 -1.44 6.69 -9.83
N THR A 52 -1.96 6.81 -8.60
CA THR A 52 -3.20 6.15 -8.18
C THR A 52 -4.42 6.69 -8.94
N ILE A 53 -4.45 7.99 -9.26
CA ILE A 53 -5.53 8.59 -10.07
C ILE A 53 -5.50 8.04 -11.49
N PHE A 54 -4.33 7.99 -12.13
CA PHE A 54 -4.19 7.44 -13.48
C PHE A 54 -4.48 5.93 -13.53
N GLU A 55 -4.05 5.19 -12.51
CA GLU A 55 -4.40 3.78 -12.35
C GLU A 55 -5.91 3.59 -12.25
N SER A 56 -6.58 4.30 -11.34
CA SER A 56 -8.03 4.22 -11.17
C SER A 56 -8.76 4.58 -12.46
N TYR A 57 -8.26 5.58 -13.18
CA TYR A 57 -8.80 5.98 -14.48
C TYR A 57 -8.71 4.87 -15.53
N LEU A 58 -7.56 4.21 -15.64
CA LEU A 58 -7.36 3.11 -16.59
C LEU A 58 -8.20 1.87 -16.23
N ILE A 59 -8.38 1.59 -14.93
CA ILE A 59 -9.25 0.50 -14.47
C ILE A 59 -10.71 0.75 -14.85
N VAL A 60 -11.21 1.98 -14.67
CA VAL A 60 -12.58 2.35 -15.09
C VAL A 60 -12.78 2.19 -16.59
N GLN A 61 -11.75 2.42 -17.38
CA GLN A 61 -11.75 2.24 -18.84
C GLN A 61 -11.47 0.78 -19.27
N GLN A 62 -11.56 -0.18 -18.35
CA GLN A 62 -11.37 -1.62 -18.60
C GLN A 62 -9.97 -1.99 -19.14
N LYS A 63 -8.94 -1.19 -18.80
CA LYS A 63 -7.53 -1.45 -19.18
C LYS A 63 -6.62 -1.60 -17.95
N PRO A 64 -6.82 -2.63 -17.10
CA PRO A 64 -6.07 -2.78 -15.85
C PRO A 64 -4.65 -3.34 -16.03
N LEU A 65 -4.30 -3.88 -17.20
CA LEU A 65 -3.03 -4.60 -17.42
C LEU A 65 -1.79 -3.75 -17.14
N LEU A 66 -1.66 -2.59 -17.80
CA LEU A 66 -0.52 -1.71 -17.62
C LEU A 66 -0.41 -1.11 -16.20
N PRO A 67 -1.47 -0.53 -15.59
CA PRO A 67 -1.35 0.01 -14.24
C PRO A 67 -1.00 -1.07 -13.21
N THR A 68 -1.55 -2.27 -13.35
CA THR A 68 -1.18 -3.41 -12.49
C THR A 68 0.29 -3.79 -12.69
N PHE A 69 0.78 -3.82 -13.93
CA PHE A 69 2.19 -4.09 -14.21
C PHE A 69 3.11 -3.04 -13.58
N VAL A 70 2.78 -1.75 -13.70
CA VAL A 70 3.59 -0.67 -13.12
C VAL A 70 3.63 -0.77 -11.59
N ARG A 71 2.48 -1.04 -10.95
CA ARG A 71 2.39 -1.14 -9.49
C ARG A 71 3.08 -2.39 -8.93
N GLU A 72 2.86 -3.55 -9.55
CA GLU A 72 3.31 -4.83 -8.99
C GLU A 72 4.71 -5.24 -9.43
N ILE A 73 5.06 -4.98 -10.69
CA ILE A 73 6.29 -5.51 -11.31
C ILE A 73 7.34 -4.42 -11.44
N TRP A 74 7.00 -3.30 -12.10
CA TRP A 74 7.96 -2.24 -12.39
C TRP A 74 8.60 -1.66 -11.12
N MET A 75 7.79 -1.24 -10.15
CA MET A 75 8.28 -0.66 -8.90
C MET A 75 9.15 -1.65 -8.10
N ARG A 76 8.70 -2.90 -7.97
CA ARG A 76 9.44 -3.93 -7.22
C ARG A 76 10.75 -4.30 -7.89
N LEU A 77 10.75 -4.42 -9.22
CA LEU A 77 11.94 -4.76 -9.98
C LEU A 77 13.00 -3.65 -9.88
N LEU A 78 12.62 -2.37 -9.99
CA LEU A 78 13.55 -1.25 -9.84
C LEU A 78 14.11 -1.14 -8.42
N VAL A 79 13.28 -1.30 -7.39
CA VAL A 79 13.75 -1.31 -6.00
C VAL A 79 14.71 -2.49 -5.76
N MET A 80 14.39 -3.68 -6.26
CA MET A 80 15.25 -4.85 -6.16
C MET A 80 16.60 -4.63 -6.86
N LEU A 81 16.59 -4.11 -8.09
CA LEU A 81 17.82 -3.77 -8.82
C LEU A 81 18.65 -2.72 -8.06
N GLY A 82 18.02 -1.67 -7.53
CA GLY A 82 18.70 -0.65 -6.74
C GLY A 82 19.36 -1.22 -5.48
N LEU A 83 18.67 -2.13 -4.76
CA LEU A 83 19.24 -2.81 -3.59
C LEU A 83 20.41 -3.73 -3.98
N THR A 84 20.31 -4.48 -5.08
CA THR A 84 21.44 -5.29 -5.56
C THR A 84 22.63 -4.45 -5.98
N ALA A 85 22.40 -3.25 -6.53
CA ALA A 85 23.47 -2.34 -6.91
C ALA A 85 24.18 -1.73 -5.69
N ILE A 86 23.47 -1.48 -4.59
CA ILE A 86 24.10 -1.13 -3.29
C ILE A 86 24.96 -2.29 -2.80
N TYR A 87 24.47 -3.53 -2.87
CA TYR A 87 25.21 -4.71 -2.42
C TYR A 87 26.56 -4.87 -3.15
N PHE A 88 26.61 -4.60 -4.45
CA PHE A 88 27.86 -4.60 -5.23
C PHE A 88 28.70 -3.32 -5.08
N GLY A 89 28.29 -2.37 -4.25
CA GLY A 89 29.03 -1.13 -3.98
C GLY A 89 28.93 -0.07 -5.08
N PHE A 90 28.00 -0.19 -6.04
CA PHE A 90 27.80 0.82 -7.08
C PHE A 90 27.13 2.10 -6.55
N PHE A 91 26.38 2.02 -5.44
CA PHE A 91 25.63 3.14 -4.87
C PHE A 91 25.78 3.26 -3.35
N THR A 92 25.78 4.51 -2.87
CA THR A 92 25.59 4.85 -1.45
C THR A 92 24.10 4.88 -1.11
N PHE A 93 23.75 4.66 0.17
CA PHE A 93 22.38 4.68 0.66
C PHE A 93 21.60 5.95 0.25
N SER A 94 22.23 7.12 0.35
CA SER A 94 21.60 8.40 -0.03
C SER A 94 21.19 8.45 -1.51
N THR A 95 22.07 8.01 -2.41
CA THR A 95 21.79 7.95 -3.86
C THR A 95 20.67 6.96 -4.19
N PHE A 96 20.55 5.87 -3.42
CA PHE A 96 19.44 4.94 -3.56
C PHE A 96 18.11 5.58 -3.14
N THR A 97 18.08 6.33 -2.04
CA THR A 97 16.88 7.06 -1.59
C THR A 97 16.42 8.07 -2.64
N ASP A 98 17.34 8.82 -3.26
CA ASP A 98 17.02 9.72 -4.38
C ASP A 98 16.43 8.94 -5.58
N SER A 99 17.04 7.79 -5.88
CA SER A 99 16.64 6.93 -7.00
C SER A 99 15.21 6.40 -6.84
N ILE A 100 14.73 6.16 -5.62
CA ILE A 100 13.33 5.75 -5.38
C ILE A 100 12.35 6.77 -5.94
N ILE A 101 12.55 8.07 -5.72
CA ILE A 101 11.68 9.10 -6.26
C ILE A 101 11.68 9.05 -7.80
N ILE A 102 12.85 8.86 -8.40
CA ILE A 102 13.01 8.75 -9.86
C ILE A 102 12.28 7.52 -10.39
N TYR A 103 12.38 6.37 -9.73
CA TYR A 103 11.71 5.13 -10.14
C TYR A 103 10.18 5.27 -10.14
N TYR A 104 9.64 5.89 -9.09
CA TYR A 104 8.20 6.19 -9.00
C TYR A 104 7.79 7.22 -10.05
N PHE A 105 8.61 8.24 -10.29
CA PHE A 105 8.35 9.24 -11.33
C PHE A 105 8.33 8.62 -12.74
N LEU A 106 9.26 7.71 -13.04
CA LEU A 106 9.25 6.94 -14.28
C LEU A 106 7.97 6.10 -14.42
N GLY A 107 7.52 5.47 -13.34
CA GLY A 107 6.23 4.75 -13.31
C GLY A 107 5.05 5.65 -13.67
N LEU A 108 5.00 6.85 -13.08
CA LEU A 108 3.99 7.86 -13.40
C LEU A 108 4.06 8.26 -14.89
N LEU A 109 5.26 8.53 -15.42
CA LEU A 109 5.44 8.90 -16.83
C LEU A 109 4.92 7.81 -17.77
N ILE A 110 5.18 6.54 -17.47
CA ILE A 110 4.67 5.41 -18.27
C ILE A 110 3.13 5.44 -18.32
N LEU A 111 2.47 5.65 -17.18
CA LEU A 111 1.01 5.76 -17.12
C LEU A 111 0.49 6.96 -17.91
N VAL A 112 1.10 8.13 -17.76
CA VAL A 112 0.71 9.36 -18.48
C VAL A 112 0.86 9.18 -19.99
N ILE A 113 1.99 8.62 -20.45
CA ILE A 113 2.25 8.35 -21.86
C ILE A 113 1.21 7.36 -22.41
N TYR A 114 0.88 6.33 -21.66
CA TYR A 114 -0.12 5.34 -22.08
C TYR A 114 -1.51 5.96 -22.23
N VAL A 115 -1.98 6.74 -21.25
CA VAL A 115 -3.28 7.42 -21.33
C VAL A 115 -3.31 8.40 -22.50
N LYS A 116 -2.18 9.09 -22.79
CA LYS A 116 -2.04 9.97 -23.95
C LYS A 116 -2.12 9.22 -25.28
N ARG A 117 -1.43 8.08 -25.40
CA ARG A 117 -1.43 7.24 -26.61
C ARG A 117 -2.81 6.68 -26.92
N GLU A 118 -3.53 6.25 -25.90
CA GLU A 118 -4.87 5.71 -26.03
C GLU A 118 -5.94 6.80 -26.32
N LYS A 119 -5.54 8.09 -26.39
CA LYS A 119 -6.42 9.26 -26.61
C LYS A 119 -7.59 9.38 -25.61
N ILE A 120 -7.46 8.74 -24.45
CA ILE A 120 -8.48 8.76 -23.39
C ILE A 120 -8.23 9.94 -22.43
N LEU A 121 -7.31 10.85 -22.74
CA LEU A 121 -7.09 12.08 -21.95
C LEU A 121 -8.26 13.05 -22.14
N PHE A 122 -9.38 12.79 -21.46
CA PHE A 122 -10.40 13.79 -21.24
C PHE A 122 -9.95 14.73 -20.11
N LEU A 123 -9.05 15.67 -20.44
CA LEU A 123 -8.59 16.71 -19.51
C LEU A 123 -9.64 17.81 -19.26
N LYS A 124 -10.81 17.78 -19.92
CA LYS A 124 -11.82 18.82 -19.73
C LYS A 124 -12.35 18.75 -18.29
N PRO A 125 -12.08 19.76 -17.44
CA PRO A 125 -12.64 19.82 -16.10
C PRO A 125 -14.14 20.05 -16.26
N ASN A 126 -14.95 18.99 -16.17
CA ASN A 126 -16.38 19.16 -16.20
C ASN A 126 -16.88 19.52 -14.79
N PHE A 127 -17.00 20.82 -14.52
CA PHE A 127 -17.56 21.37 -13.27
C PHE A 127 -19.06 21.06 -13.11
N GLN A 128 -19.70 20.37 -14.05
CA GLN A 128 -21.09 19.90 -13.91
C GLN A 128 -21.25 18.84 -12.82
N ILE A 129 -20.19 18.14 -12.40
CA ILE A 129 -20.26 17.16 -11.29
C ILE A 129 -20.70 17.82 -9.97
N THR A 130 -20.28 19.07 -9.73
CA THR A 130 -20.67 19.84 -8.54
C THR A 130 -22.14 20.28 -8.55
N LYS A 131 -22.82 20.22 -9.71
CA LYS A 131 -24.25 20.58 -9.85
C LYS A 131 -25.19 19.37 -9.73
N SER A 132 -24.66 18.17 -9.52
CA SER A 132 -25.48 16.97 -9.32
C SER A 132 -26.16 17.00 -7.94
N PRO A 133 -27.44 16.63 -7.83
CA PRO A 133 -28.13 16.55 -6.54
C PRO A 133 -27.47 15.57 -5.56
N HIS A 134 -26.74 14.57 -6.07
CA HIS A 134 -26.06 13.55 -5.27
C HIS A 134 -24.62 13.93 -4.86
N PHE A 135 -24.12 15.11 -5.24
CA PHE A 135 -22.72 15.49 -4.97
C PHE A 135 -22.40 15.48 -3.46
N LYS A 136 -23.35 15.93 -2.62
CA LYS A 136 -23.19 15.93 -1.16
C LYS A 136 -23.15 14.51 -0.60
N GLU A 137 -23.99 13.61 -1.09
CA GLU A 137 -24.01 12.20 -0.69
C GLU A 137 -22.72 11.49 -1.09
N MET A 138 -22.23 11.74 -2.32
CA MET A 138 -20.94 11.22 -2.79
C MET A 138 -19.77 11.72 -1.95
N LEU A 139 -19.78 12.99 -1.52
CA LEU A 139 -18.73 13.53 -0.64
C LEU A 139 -18.76 12.89 0.75
N VAL A 140 -19.94 12.71 1.35
CA VAL A 140 -20.07 12.03 2.65
C VAL A 140 -19.59 10.59 2.54
N PHE A 141 -20.02 9.87 1.50
CA PHE A 141 -19.56 8.51 1.25
C PHE A 141 -18.05 8.43 1.01
N ALA A 142 -17.49 9.33 0.19
CA ALA A 142 -16.05 9.41 -0.03
C ALA A 142 -15.29 9.70 1.28
N GLY A 143 -15.81 10.57 2.14
CA GLY A 143 -15.25 10.85 3.47
C GLY A 143 -15.20 9.60 4.35
N PHE A 144 -16.31 8.84 4.42
CA PHE A 144 -16.35 7.57 5.14
C PHE A 144 -15.35 6.55 4.58
N VAL A 145 -15.25 6.43 3.25
CA VAL A 145 -14.30 5.51 2.60
C VAL A 145 -12.85 5.93 2.88
N ILE A 146 -12.53 7.22 2.81
CA ILE A 146 -11.19 7.74 3.11
C ILE A 146 -10.83 7.47 4.57
N MET A 147 -11.72 7.77 5.51
CA MET A 147 -11.47 7.50 6.94
C MET A 147 -11.30 6.00 7.21
N GLY A 148 -12.14 5.16 6.60
CA GLY A 148 -12.03 3.71 6.72
C GLY A 148 -10.69 3.17 6.21
N ASN A 149 -10.26 3.61 5.03
CA ASN A 149 -8.97 3.22 4.45
C ASN A 149 -7.80 3.76 5.28
N ALA A 150 -7.83 5.05 5.67
CA ALA A 150 -6.79 5.65 6.50
C ALA A 150 -6.62 4.90 7.82
N SER A 151 -7.73 4.59 8.50
CA SER A 151 -7.72 3.84 9.76
C SER A 151 -7.15 2.44 9.57
N ALA A 152 -7.59 1.72 8.54
CA ALA A 152 -7.09 0.38 8.23
C ALA A 152 -5.58 0.40 7.92
N THR A 153 -5.11 1.36 7.12
CA THR A 153 -3.69 1.49 6.78
C THR A 153 -2.85 1.86 8.00
N ILE A 154 -3.32 2.76 8.86
CA ILE A 154 -2.61 3.12 10.09
C ILE A 154 -2.48 1.89 10.99
N ILE A 155 -3.59 1.16 11.24
CA ILE A 155 -3.58 -0.02 12.11
C ILE A 155 -2.57 -1.07 11.64
N VAL A 156 -2.50 -1.33 10.34
CA VAL A 156 -1.57 -2.34 9.79
C VAL A 156 -0.10 -1.93 9.94
N ASN A 157 0.21 -0.63 9.88
CA ASN A 157 1.58 -0.13 9.91
C ASN A 157 1.99 0.48 11.28
N LEU A 158 1.08 0.48 12.25
CA LEU A 158 1.25 1.15 13.53
C LEU A 158 2.47 0.62 14.28
N ASP A 159 2.64 -0.70 14.31
CA ASP A 159 3.76 -1.36 14.98
C ASP A 159 5.11 -0.94 14.40
N SER A 160 5.22 -0.93 13.06
CA SER A 160 6.46 -0.53 12.37
C SER A 160 6.79 0.95 12.59
N LEU A 161 5.77 1.82 12.59
CA LEU A 161 5.94 3.24 12.89
C LEU A 161 6.40 3.46 14.34
N MET A 162 5.80 2.74 15.30
CA MET A 162 6.19 2.82 16.71
C MET A 162 7.61 2.29 16.94
N LEU A 163 7.99 1.16 16.35
CA LEU A 163 9.34 0.63 16.45
C LEU A 163 10.37 1.59 15.83
N SER A 164 10.05 2.17 14.67
CA SER A 164 10.90 3.19 14.03
C SER A 164 11.07 4.43 14.90
N ALA A 165 10.04 4.83 15.66
CA ALA A 165 10.09 5.97 16.55
C ALA A 165 10.86 5.71 17.85
N TYR A 166 10.64 4.57 18.50
CA TYR A 166 11.14 4.30 19.85
C TYR A 166 12.42 3.45 19.89
N SER A 167 12.61 2.55 18.93
CA SER A 167 13.72 1.59 18.89
C SER A 167 14.68 1.81 17.71
N GLY A 168 14.33 2.71 16.78
CA GLY A 168 15.15 3.07 15.62
C GLY A 168 14.83 2.25 14.37
N LEU A 169 15.38 2.67 13.22
CA LEU A 169 15.12 2.04 11.91
C LEU A 169 15.56 0.57 11.85
N GLY A 170 16.64 0.19 12.54
CA GLY A 170 17.14 -1.19 12.53
C GLY A 170 16.13 -2.19 13.09
N SER A 171 15.54 -1.88 14.26
CA SER A 171 14.51 -2.71 14.87
C SER A 171 13.24 -2.79 14.04
N ALA A 172 12.85 -1.70 13.38
CA ALA A 172 11.73 -1.70 12.44
C ALA A 172 12.00 -2.59 11.21
N GLY A 173 13.25 -2.63 10.71
CA GLY A 173 13.67 -3.53 9.65
C GLY A 173 13.59 -5.02 10.04
N ILE A 174 14.07 -5.37 11.23
CA ILE A 174 13.98 -6.75 11.77
C ILE A 174 12.50 -7.15 11.92
N TYR A 175 11.67 -6.26 12.48
CA TYR A 175 10.23 -6.49 12.57
C TYR A 175 9.59 -6.67 11.21
N ALA A 176 9.97 -5.88 10.19
CA ALA A 176 9.43 -6.01 8.85
C ALA A 176 9.70 -7.41 8.25
N ILE A 177 10.89 -7.97 8.48
CA ILE A 177 11.21 -9.35 8.05
C ILE A 177 10.29 -10.36 8.75
N ALA A 178 10.17 -10.27 10.08
CA ALA A 178 9.28 -11.16 10.84
C ALA A 178 7.81 -11.02 10.42
N PHE A 179 7.37 -9.80 10.13
CA PHE A 179 6.05 -9.49 9.61
C PHE A 179 5.81 -10.15 8.25
N PHE A 180 6.78 -10.11 7.32
CA PHE A 180 6.65 -10.78 6.03
C PHE A 180 6.58 -12.31 6.14
N ILE A 181 7.31 -12.91 7.10
CA ILE A 181 7.19 -14.35 7.39
C ILE A 181 5.77 -14.66 7.91
N ALA A 182 5.26 -13.86 8.84
CA ALA A 182 3.89 -14.02 9.34
C ALA A 182 2.83 -13.79 8.25
N ALA A 183 3.08 -12.88 7.30
CA ALA A 183 2.17 -12.59 6.18
C ALA A 183 1.93 -13.81 5.28
N VAL A 184 2.83 -14.80 5.28
CA VAL A 184 2.62 -16.09 4.59
C VAL A 184 1.35 -16.80 5.08
N ILE A 185 1.00 -16.66 6.37
CA ILE A 185 -0.23 -17.20 6.94
C ILE A 185 -1.47 -16.52 6.33
N GLU A 186 -1.36 -15.26 5.91
CA GLU A 186 -2.45 -14.49 5.31
C GLU A 186 -2.74 -14.85 3.84
N ILE A 187 -1.74 -15.37 3.12
CA ILE A 187 -1.85 -15.75 1.70
C ILE A 187 -3.03 -16.70 1.43
N PRO A 188 -3.15 -17.88 2.09
CA PRO A 188 -4.27 -18.79 1.84
C PRO A 188 -5.62 -18.19 2.22
N LYS A 189 -5.67 -17.36 3.28
CA LYS A 189 -6.89 -16.63 3.67
C LYS A 189 -7.37 -15.73 2.53
N ARG A 190 -6.47 -14.97 1.91
CA ARG A 190 -6.84 -14.08 0.78
C ARG A 190 -7.32 -14.87 -0.42
N SER A 191 -6.58 -15.91 -0.83
CA SER A 191 -6.95 -16.75 -1.98
C SER A 191 -8.31 -17.43 -1.80
N ILE A 192 -8.57 -18.00 -0.63
CA ILE A 192 -9.85 -18.64 -0.32
C ILE A 192 -10.98 -17.61 -0.28
N SER A 193 -10.76 -16.43 0.32
CA SER A 193 -11.78 -15.38 0.41
C SER A 193 -12.24 -14.92 -0.97
N GLN A 194 -11.31 -14.73 -1.93
CA GLN A 194 -11.63 -14.33 -3.30
C GLN A 194 -12.56 -15.33 -4.01
N VAL A 195 -12.39 -16.63 -3.74
CA VAL A 195 -13.23 -17.69 -4.33
C VAL A 195 -14.55 -17.86 -3.59
N VAL A 196 -14.56 -17.72 -2.26
CA VAL A 196 -15.73 -18.01 -1.42
C VAL A 196 -16.75 -16.88 -1.44
N ILE A 197 -16.33 -15.61 -1.53
CA ILE A 197 -17.23 -14.45 -1.59
C ILE A 197 -18.31 -14.58 -2.68
N PRO A 198 -18.00 -14.86 -3.97
CA PRO A 198 -19.02 -15.02 -5.00
C PRO A 198 -19.92 -16.25 -4.78
N ILE A 199 -19.35 -17.35 -4.25
CA ILE A 199 -20.11 -18.57 -3.92
C ILE A 199 -21.12 -18.30 -2.80
N VAL A 200 -20.73 -17.55 -1.78
CA VAL A 200 -21.62 -17.14 -0.68
C VAL A 200 -22.73 -16.22 -1.20
N SER A 201 -22.41 -15.28 -2.10
CA SER A 201 -23.41 -14.41 -2.74
C SER A 201 -24.47 -15.21 -3.52
N GLN A 202 -24.06 -16.22 -4.30
CA GLN A 202 -24.99 -17.12 -4.98
C GLN A 202 -25.80 -17.97 -3.98
N ALA A 203 -25.15 -18.56 -2.98
CA ALA A 203 -25.80 -19.38 -1.96
C ALA A 203 -26.79 -18.58 -1.09
N ASN A 204 -26.61 -17.27 -0.95
CA ASN A 204 -27.54 -16.41 -0.22
C ASN A 204 -28.92 -16.33 -0.91
N LYS A 205 -28.97 -16.49 -2.24
CA LYS A 205 -30.24 -16.60 -2.99
C LYS A 205 -30.97 -17.92 -2.73
N GLU A 206 -30.23 -18.97 -2.35
CA GLU A 206 -30.75 -20.31 -2.09
C GLU A 206 -31.10 -20.55 -0.60
N GLY A 207 -30.84 -19.58 0.26
CA GLY A 207 -31.22 -19.59 1.68
C GLY A 207 -30.08 -19.80 2.68
N HIS A 208 -30.33 -19.39 3.92
CA HIS A 208 -29.31 -19.25 4.97
C HIS A 208 -28.59 -20.55 5.37
N ARG A 209 -29.23 -21.72 5.20
CA ARG A 209 -28.64 -23.02 5.55
C ARG A 209 -27.44 -23.36 4.66
N LYS A 210 -27.50 -23.02 3.36
CA LYS A 210 -26.40 -23.27 2.41
C LYS A 210 -25.23 -22.34 2.69
N VAL A 211 -25.50 -21.06 2.97
CA VAL A 211 -24.50 -20.08 3.41
C VAL A 211 -23.77 -20.54 4.66
N LYS A 212 -24.50 -20.92 5.72
CA LYS A 212 -23.88 -21.40 6.97
C LYS A 212 -22.98 -22.61 6.73
N ARG A 213 -23.42 -23.58 5.92
CA ARG A 213 -22.62 -24.77 5.58
C ARG A 213 -21.32 -24.41 4.87
N ILE A 214 -21.39 -23.51 3.88
CA ILE A 214 -20.22 -23.05 3.12
C ILE A 214 -19.26 -22.31 4.03
N VAL A 215 -19.75 -21.31 4.77
CA VAL A 215 -18.92 -20.50 5.67
C VAL A 215 -18.27 -21.36 6.76
N SER A 216 -18.99 -22.28 7.40
CA SER A 216 -18.42 -23.17 8.42
C SER A 216 -17.34 -24.10 7.84
N LYS A 217 -17.58 -24.70 6.67
CA LYS A 217 -16.60 -25.61 6.05
C LYS A 217 -15.35 -24.85 5.60
N THR A 218 -15.52 -23.67 5.01
CA THR A 218 -14.41 -22.79 4.62
C THR A 218 -13.60 -22.36 5.84
N SER A 219 -14.26 -21.92 6.91
CA SER A 219 -13.59 -21.45 8.13
C SER A 219 -12.78 -22.56 8.79
N LEU A 220 -13.32 -23.79 8.83
CA LEU A 220 -12.60 -24.95 9.36
C LEU A 220 -11.36 -25.27 8.53
N ASN A 221 -11.49 -25.32 7.20
CA ASN A 221 -10.34 -25.56 6.32
C ASN A 221 -9.29 -24.46 6.47
N GLN A 222 -9.71 -23.21 6.58
CA GLN A 222 -8.81 -22.07 6.77
C GLN A 222 -8.10 -22.15 8.14
N LEU A 223 -8.78 -22.58 9.19
CA LEU A 223 -8.19 -22.80 10.51
C LEU A 223 -7.13 -23.90 10.47
N ILE A 224 -7.42 -25.03 9.79
CA ILE A 224 -6.48 -26.14 9.66
C ILE A 224 -5.24 -25.71 8.88
N VAL A 225 -5.43 -25.09 7.70
CA VAL A 225 -4.30 -24.65 6.86
C VAL A 225 -3.50 -23.55 7.54
N GLY A 226 -4.17 -22.53 8.10
CA GLY A 226 -3.49 -21.45 8.82
C GLY A 226 -2.76 -21.94 10.08
N GLY A 227 -3.36 -22.89 10.81
CA GLY A 227 -2.74 -23.52 11.97
C GLY A 227 -1.51 -24.35 11.61
N LEU A 228 -1.54 -25.11 10.50
CA LEU A 228 -0.39 -25.86 10.02
C LEU A 228 0.78 -24.93 9.63
N ILE A 229 0.50 -23.84 8.92
CA ILE A 229 1.53 -22.85 8.55
C ILE A 229 2.08 -22.18 9.81
N PHE A 230 1.21 -21.79 10.75
CA PHE A 230 1.61 -21.20 12.01
C PHE A 230 2.53 -22.13 12.82
N LEU A 231 2.16 -23.40 12.99
CA LEU A 231 2.99 -24.39 13.67
C LEU A 231 4.32 -24.61 12.95
N GLY A 232 4.31 -24.66 11.61
CA GLY A 232 5.54 -24.76 10.82
C GLY A 232 6.50 -23.60 11.06
N ILE A 233 5.99 -22.37 11.13
CA ILE A 233 6.78 -21.18 11.45
C ILE A 233 7.25 -21.21 12.91
N TRP A 234 6.36 -21.54 13.85
CA TRP A 234 6.65 -21.53 15.28
C TRP A 234 7.73 -22.55 15.66
N CYS A 235 7.63 -23.79 15.16
CA CYS A 235 8.63 -24.83 15.42
C CYS A 235 10.01 -24.51 14.83
N ASN A 236 10.08 -23.66 13.80
CA ASN A 236 11.33 -23.28 13.13
C ASN A 236 11.74 -21.84 13.46
N ILE A 237 11.15 -21.21 14.49
CA ILE A 237 11.38 -19.79 14.79
C ILE A 237 12.85 -19.52 15.11
N GLU A 238 13.54 -20.43 15.80
CA GLU A 238 14.96 -20.32 16.12
C GLU A 238 15.83 -20.38 14.86
N MET A 239 15.48 -21.23 13.89
CA MET A 239 16.17 -21.29 12.60
C MET A 239 15.99 -19.99 11.82
N PHE A 240 14.78 -19.44 11.81
CA PHE A 240 14.53 -18.13 11.18
C PHE A 240 15.32 -17.03 11.89
N LEU A 241 15.28 -16.95 13.22
CA LEU A 241 16.00 -15.92 13.98
C LEU A 241 17.52 -16.02 13.80
N ASN A 242 18.09 -17.22 13.80
CA ASN A 242 19.53 -17.43 13.57
C ASN A 242 19.97 -17.09 12.15
N LEU A 243 19.09 -17.25 11.15
CA LEU A 243 19.40 -16.85 9.77
C LEU A 243 19.46 -15.32 9.60
N PHE A 244 18.82 -14.55 10.49
CA PHE A 244 18.81 -13.09 10.45
C PHE A 244 19.76 -12.45 11.48
N GLN A 245 20.22 -13.17 12.50
CA GLN A 245 21.38 -12.79 13.31
C GLN A 245 22.68 -13.13 12.56
N THR A 246 22.99 -12.38 11.50
CA THR A 246 24.38 -12.27 11.04
C THR A 246 24.86 -10.86 11.40
N GLU A 247 26.01 -10.83 12.07
CA GLU A 247 26.70 -9.67 12.63
C GLU A 247 26.72 -8.42 11.73
#